data_AF-A0A2D4H796-F1
#
_entry.id   AF-A0A2D4H796-F1
#
_cell.length_a   1.000
_cell.length_b   1.000
_cell.length_c   1.000
_cell.angle_alpha   90.00
_cell.angle_beta   90.00
_cell.angle_gamma   90.00
#
_symmetry.space_group_name_H-M   'P 1'
#
loop_
_entity.id
_entity.type
_entity.pdbx_description
1 polymer ?
#
loop_
_entity_poly.entity_id
_entity_poly.type
_entity_poly.pdbx_seq_one_letter_code
_entity_poly.pdbx_strand_id
1 'polypeptide(L)'
;QTTWESDESIKKVSQLTNILGEGRYFRIKKYIEFYVVVDNSMYRHYQSDIPAIQRRVYEMVNTLNMIYRPLNLYIALIGLEIWSNRDKIHIEPDPDITLKSFGEWRENVLLPRKRNDNAHLLTRIEFNGATLGIAHVGTICSPQKSVAVIREEQNNNDNKTSIVASIMAHELGHTLGIKHDRRSCSCIAERCVMSPEIYNEPIYEFSSCSVQQYRTYLHGERPQCILNKPLSTDIITPPVCGNFFVDVGEECDCGSPQDCQSACCNATTCKLKHEAQCDSGECCKNCKFKKAGEICRTINDDCDLPEFCTGQSAECPTDSLQRNGHPCQNNQGYCYNGECPIMTNQCIGLMGPGVKVSPD
;
A
#
# COMPACT_ATOMS: atom_id res chain seq x y z
N GLN A 1 3.68 -46.75 24.59
CA GLN A 1 3.91 -46.49 23.16
C GLN A 1 2.99 -45.35 22.75
N THR A 2 3.56 -44.17 22.61
CA THR A 2 2.89 -42.88 22.54
C THR A 2 2.50 -42.52 21.09
N THR A 3 1.19 -42.45 20.88
CA THR A 3 0.43 -41.39 20.17
C THR A 3 1.03 -40.79 18.89
N TRP A 4 0.60 -41.32 17.75
CA TRP A 4 0.75 -40.77 16.39
C TRP A 4 -0.46 -39.89 15.95
N GLU A 5 -1.43 -39.63 16.82
CA GLU A 5 -2.65 -38.86 16.47
C GLU A 5 -2.49 -37.32 16.59
N SER A 6 -1.40 -36.82 17.21
CA SER A 6 -1.22 -35.37 17.43
C SER A 6 -0.71 -34.61 16.20
N ASP A 7 0.23 -35.18 15.44
CA ASP A 7 0.85 -34.52 14.26
C ASP A 7 -0.13 -34.31 13.10
N GLU A 8 -1.09 -35.21 12.92
CA GLU A 8 -2.10 -35.11 11.86
C GLU A 8 -3.11 -34.00 12.15
N SER A 9 -3.40 -33.75 13.44
CA SER A 9 -4.24 -32.65 13.89
C SER A 9 -3.55 -31.29 13.73
N ILE A 10 -2.24 -31.21 14.00
CA ILE A 10 -1.45 -29.98 13.84
C ILE A 10 -1.29 -29.60 12.36
N LYS A 11 -1.04 -30.57 11.47
CA LYS A 11 -1.00 -30.34 10.02
C LYS A 11 -2.33 -29.87 9.45
N LYS A 12 -3.45 -30.45 9.91
CA LYS A 12 -4.80 -29.98 9.52
C LYS A 12 -5.09 -28.58 10.04
N VAL A 13 -4.69 -28.25 11.28
CA VAL A 13 -4.84 -26.91 11.84
C VAL A 13 -4.00 -25.91 11.05
N SER A 14 -2.73 -26.20 10.76
CA SER A 14 -1.83 -25.39 9.92
C SER A 14 -2.38 -25.14 8.50
N GLN A 15 -2.93 -26.16 7.85
CA GLN A 15 -3.57 -26.01 6.54
C GLN A 15 -4.86 -25.19 6.62
N LEU A 16 -5.66 -25.36 7.68
CA LEU A 16 -6.84 -24.53 7.92
C LEU A 16 -6.49 -23.08 8.29
N THR A 17 -5.44 -22.81 9.07
CA THR A 17 -4.96 -21.44 9.33
C THR A 17 -4.35 -20.81 8.09
N ASN A 18 -3.70 -21.58 7.20
CA ASN A 18 -3.22 -21.07 5.92
C ASN A 18 -4.39 -20.73 4.97
N ILE A 19 -5.43 -21.57 4.87
CA ILE A 19 -6.62 -21.30 4.05
C ILE A 19 -7.47 -20.14 4.63
N LEU A 20 -7.62 -20.08 5.96
CA LEU A 20 -8.30 -18.99 6.65
C LEU A 20 -7.49 -17.69 6.61
N GLY A 21 -6.16 -17.78 6.66
CA GLY A 21 -5.21 -16.68 6.53
C GLY A 21 -5.17 -16.11 5.12
N GLU A 22 -5.21 -16.97 4.10
CA GLU A 22 -5.34 -16.60 2.68
C GLU A 22 -6.64 -15.85 2.42
N GLY A 23 -7.78 -16.41 2.86
CA GLY A 23 -9.07 -15.74 2.74
C GLY A 23 -9.14 -14.42 3.53
N ARG A 24 -8.44 -14.33 4.67
CA ARG A 24 -8.35 -13.11 5.50
C ARG A 24 -7.50 -12.04 4.82
N TYR A 25 -6.36 -12.40 4.21
CA TYR A 25 -5.48 -11.46 3.53
C TYR A 25 -6.20 -10.70 2.42
N PHE A 26 -7.09 -11.33 1.64
CA PHE A 26 -7.87 -10.61 0.62
C PHE A 26 -9.00 -9.74 1.17
N ARG A 27 -9.53 -10.08 2.35
CA ARG A 27 -10.68 -9.40 2.94
C ARG A 27 -10.29 -8.17 3.75
N ILE A 28 -9.07 -8.13 4.30
CA ILE A 28 -8.60 -6.94 5.03
C ILE A 28 -8.30 -5.82 4.05
N LYS A 29 -8.64 -4.59 4.46
CA LYS A 29 -8.28 -3.36 3.76
C LYS A 29 -6.77 -3.29 3.57
N LYS A 30 -6.35 -2.68 2.47
CA LYS A 30 -4.95 -2.42 2.17
C LYS A 30 -4.71 -0.92 2.22
N TYR A 31 -3.56 -0.51 2.71
CA TYR A 31 -3.19 0.90 2.79
C TYR A 31 -1.86 1.10 2.09
N ILE A 32 -1.68 2.24 1.42
CA ILE A 32 -0.39 2.66 0.87
C ILE A 32 -0.03 3.97 1.53
N GLU A 33 1.03 3.93 2.34
CA GLU A 33 1.74 5.09 2.83
C GLU A 33 2.50 5.73 1.65
N PHE A 34 1.83 6.65 0.98
CA PHE A 34 2.22 7.21 -0.30
C PHE A 34 3.04 8.48 -0.13
N TYR A 35 4.12 8.60 -0.91
CA TYR A 35 4.99 9.77 -0.90
C TYR A 35 5.05 10.39 -2.29
N VAL A 36 4.88 11.71 -2.38
CA VAL A 36 5.00 12.43 -3.66
C VAL A 36 6.23 13.33 -3.64
N VAL A 37 6.99 13.29 -4.72
CA VAL A 37 8.11 14.20 -4.95
C VAL A 37 7.78 15.06 -6.16
N VAL A 38 8.01 16.35 -6.04
CA VAL A 38 7.84 17.34 -7.11
C VAL A 38 9.20 17.92 -7.45
N ASP A 39 9.60 17.78 -8.71
CA ASP A 39 10.90 18.27 -9.17
C ASP A 39 10.97 19.80 -9.29
N ASN A 40 12.17 20.31 -9.56
CA ASN A 40 12.42 21.74 -9.67
C ASN A 40 11.75 22.34 -10.92
N SER A 41 11.60 21.57 -12.00
CA SER A 41 10.95 22.04 -13.23
C SER A 41 9.47 22.34 -12.99
N MET A 42 8.76 21.48 -12.25
CA MET A 42 7.39 21.72 -11.82
C MET A 42 7.32 22.87 -10.81
N TYR A 43 8.20 22.92 -9.81
CA TYR A 43 8.23 24.05 -8.85
C TYR A 43 8.32 25.42 -9.52
N ARG A 44 9.19 25.56 -10.53
CA ARG A 44 9.34 26.81 -11.30
C ARG A 44 8.12 27.10 -12.18
N HIS A 45 7.50 26.08 -12.75
CA HIS A 45 6.30 26.25 -13.58
C HIS A 45 5.13 26.84 -12.79
N TYR A 46 4.92 26.36 -11.55
CA TYR A 46 3.94 26.91 -10.62
C TYR A 46 4.38 28.24 -10.00
N GLN A 47 5.35 28.95 -10.60
CA GLN A 47 5.83 30.25 -10.16
C GLN A 47 6.27 30.27 -8.69
N SER A 48 6.82 29.16 -8.19
CA SER A 48 7.19 28.98 -6.77
C SER A 48 6.01 28.97 -5.79
N ASP A 49 4.78 28.85 -6.26
CA ASP A 49 3.57 28.75 -5.43
C ASP A 49 3.44 27.33 -4.84
N ILE A 50 4.08 27.13 -3.68
CA ILE A 50 4.00 25.88 -2.91
C ILE A 50 2.54 25.51 -2.58
N PRO A 51 1.68 26.42 -2.07
CA PRO A 51 0.27 26.11 -1.84
C PRO A 51 -0.49 25.62 -3.08
N ALA A 52 -0.21 26.15 -4.28
CA ALA A 52 -0.82 25.64 -5.51
C ALA A 52 -0.38 24.21 -5.83
N ILE A 53 0.93 23.92 -5.70
CA ILE A 53 1.47 22.56 -5.89
C ILE A 53 0.84 21.59 -4.88
N GLN A 54 0.76 21.98 -3.60
CA GLN A 54 0.16 21.17 -2.54
C GLN A 54 -1.29 20.82 -2.85
N ARG A 55 -2.12 21.83 -3.16
CA ARG A 55 -3.54 21.61 -3.53
C ARG A 55 -3.67 20.64 -4.69
N ARG A 56 -2.85 20.81 -5.73
CA ARG A 56 -2.88 19.94 -6.90
C ARG A 56 -2.50 18.49 -6.56
N VAL A 57 -1.46 18.28 -5.75
CA VAL A 57 -1.10 16.92 -5.28
C VAL A 57 -2.20 16.30 -4.43
N TYR A 58 -2.85 17.08 -3.55
CA TYR A 58 -3.97 16.58 -2.74
C TYR A 58 -5.16 16.14 -3.61
N GLU A 59 -5.51 16.93 -4.63
CA GLU A 59 -6.55 16.57 -5.61
C GLU A 59 -6.19 15.30 -6.41
N MET A 60 -4.92 15.13 -6.77
CA MET A 60 -4.46 13.89 -7.42
C MET A 60 -4.65 12.68 -6.51
N VAL A 61 -4.22 12.76 -5.25
CA VAL A 61 -4.35 11.66 -4.27
C VAL A 61 -5.81 11.35 -3.95
N ASN A 62 -6.68 12.36 -3.87
CA ASN A 62 -8.13 12.14 -3.73
C ASN A 62 -8.69 11.36 -4.93
N THR A 63 -8.24 11.68 -6.13
CA THR A 63 -8.61 10.93 -7.34
C THR A 63 -8.07 9.51 -7.32
N LEU A 64 -6.82 9.29 -6.87
CA LEU A 64 -6.27 7.94 -6.69
C LEU A 64 -7.11 7.09 -5.74
N ASN A 65 -7.51 7.64 -4.58
CA ASN A 65 -8.39 6.94 -3.63
C ASN A 65 -9.72 6.52 -4.27
N MET A 66 -10.32 7.39 -5.09
CA MET A 66 -11.54 7.06 -5.84
C MET A 66 -11.33 5.85 -6.76
N ILE A 67 -10.21 5.82 -7.50
CA ILE A 67 -9.87 4.76 -8.48
C ILE A 67 -9.58 3.43 -7.79
N TYR A 68 -8.89 3.45 -6.64
CA TYR A 68 -8.43 2.24 -5.95
C TYR A 68 -9.41 1.66 -4.93
N ARG A 69 -10.40 2.44 -4.48
CA ARG A 69 -11.43 1.99 -3.54
C ARG A 69 -12.15 0.69 -3.97
N PRO A 70 -12.52 0.47 -5.25
CA PRO A 70 -13.09 -0.81 -5.69
C PRO A 70 -12.17 -2.03 -5.49
N LEU A 71 -10.85 -1.81 -5.36
CA LEU A 71 -9.85 -2.84 -5.05
C LEU A 71 -9.61 -3.02 -3.54
N ASN A 72 -10.39 -2.33 -2.68
CA ASN A 72 -10.24 -2.31 -1.23
C ASN A 72 -8.84 -1.83 -0.78
N LEU A 73 -8.27 -0.89 -1.53
CA LEU A 73 -6.96 -0.28 -1.33
C LEU A 73 -7.14 1.23 -1.13
N TYR A 74 -6.53 1.77 -0.09
CA TYR A 74 -6.65 3.16 0.33
C TYR A 74 -5.27 3.81 0.35
N ILE A 75 -5.15 5.02 -0.17
CA ILE A 75 -3.87 5.70 -0.38
C ILE A 75 -3.80 6.90 0.55
N ALA A 76 -2.86 6.85 1.50
CA ALA A 76 -2.63 7.95 2.43
C ALA A 76 -1.38 8.71 2.01
N LEU A 77 -1.54 10.00 1.68
CA LEU A 77 -0.38 10.84 1.44
C LEU A 77 0.29 11.17 2.77
N ILE A 78 1.44 10.55 3.03
CA ILE A 78 2.21 10.73 4.28
C ILE A 78 3.40 11.67 4.12
N GLY A 79 3.65 12.14 2.90
CA GLY A 79 4.72 13.09 2.63
C GLY A 79 4.68 13.66 1.22
N LEU A 80 5.08 14.93 1.13
CA LEU A 80 5.25 15.67 -0.10
C LEU A 80 6.58 16.42 -0.02
N GLU A 81 7.47 16.15 -0.96
CA GLU A 81 8.75 16.85 -1.05
C GLU A 81 8.86 17.63 -2.35
N ILE A 82 9.08 18.94 -2.22
CA ILE A 82 9.24 19.84 -3.37
C ILE A 82 10.70 20.22 -3.47
N TRP A 83 11.36 19.87 -4.57
CA TRP A 83 12.76 20.20 -4.83
C TRP A 83 12.90 21.65 -5.30
N SER A 84 12.59 22.60 -4.41
CA SER A 84 12.53 24.04 -4.73
C SER A 84 13.87 24.68 -5.10
N ASN A 85 14.98 24.19 -4.53
CA ASN A 85 16.31 24.74 -4.81
C ASN A 85 16.95 24.13 -6.07
N ARG A 86 17.01 22.80 -6.13
CA ARG A 86 17.52 22.00 -7.26
C ARG A 86 17.04 20.56 -7.11
N ASP A 87 17.01 19.85 -8.23
CA ASP A 87 16.72 18.42 -8.24
C ASP A 87 17.75 17.63 -7.42
N LYS A 88 17.29 16.56 -6.76
CA LYS A 88 18.16 15.68 -5.96
C LYS A 88 18.73 14.51 -6.77
N ILE A 89 18.21 14.33 -7.98
CA ILE A 89 18.71 13.41 -9.00
C ILE A 89 18.83 14.18 -10.31
N HIS A 90 19.57 13.63 -11.28
CA HIS A 90 19.49 14.11 -12.65
C HIS A 90 18.26 13.49 -13.34
N ILE A 91 17.36 14.34 -13.84
CA ILE A 91 16.16 13.90 -14.55
C ILE A 91 16.49 13.91 -16.05
N GLU A 92 16.54 12.71 -16.63
CA GLU A 92 16.90 12.47 -18.02
C GLU A 92 15.63 12.30 -18.88
N PRO A 93 15.66 12.68 -20.18
CA PRO A 93 14.58 12.37 -21.11
C PRO A 93 14.33 10.87 -21.30
N ASP A 94 15.30 10.02 -20.96
CA ASP A 94 15.08 8.58 -20.88
C ASP A 94 14.36 8.24 -19.55
N PRO A 95 13.08 7.81 -19.60
CA PRO A 95 12.30 7.56 -18.40
C PRO A 95 12.85 6.38 -17.57
N ASP A 96 13.49 5.38 -18.19
CA ASP A 96 14.08 4.24 -17.49
C ASP A 96 15.27 4.67 -16.62
N ILE A 97 16.11 5.59 -17.14
CA ILE A 97 17.26 6.14 -16.40
C ILE A 97 16.76 6.97 -15.22
N THR A 98 15.74 7.80 -15.44
CA THR A 98 15.14 8.62 -14.38
C THR A 98 14.47 7.76 -13.31
N LEU A 99 13.71 6.74 -13.69
CA LEU A 99 13.07 5.80 -12.76
C LEU A 99 14.09 5.11 -11.87
N LYS A 100 15.18 4.60 -12.46
CA LYS A 100 16.28 3.96 -11.72
C LYS A 100 16.92 4.94 -10.73
N SER A 101 17.27 6.14 -11.19
CA SER A 101 17.91 7.17 -10.36
C SER A 101 16.99 7.60 -9.20
N PHE A 102 15.69 7.72 -9.45
CA PHE A 102 14.70 8.04 -8.42
C PHE A 102 14.53 6.91 -7.40
N GLY A 103 14.53 5.66 -7.85
CA GLY A 103 14.52 4.48 -6.97
C GLY A 103 15.75 4.39 -6.06
N GLU A 104 16.94 4.62 -6.62
CA GLU A 104 18.21 4.70 -5.85
C GLU A 104 18.16 5.84 -4.81
N TRP A 105 17.64 7.01 -5.18
CA TRP A 105 17.47 8.10 -4.25
C TRP A 105 16.43 7.78 -3.16
N ARG A 106 15.32 7.12 -3.51
CA ARG A 106 14.31 6.72 -2.52
C ARG A 106 14.92 5.80 -1.47
N GLU A 107 15.63 4.77 -1.90
CA GLU A 107 16.26 3.77 -1.02
C GLU A 107 17.30 4.41 -0.11
N ASN A 108 18.21 5.20 -0.67
CA ASN A 108 19.39 5.67 0.05
C ASN A 108 19.19 7.00 0.79
N VAL A 109 18.16 7.79 0.44
CA VAL A 109 17.97 9.15 0.97
C VAL A 109 16.58 9.38 1.58
N LEU A 110 15.50 8.90 0.96
CA LEU A 110 14.15 9.13 1.47
C LEU A 110 13.78 8.16 2.59
N LEU A 111 13.89 6.85 2.34
CA LEU A 111 13.49 5.82 3.30
C LEU A 111 14.21 5.90 4.65
N PRO A 112 15.51 6.27 4.74
CA PRO A 112 16.19 6.43 6.02
C PRO A 112 15.59 7.51 6.94
N ARG A 113 14.88 8.50 6.39
CA ARG A 113 14.29 9.62 7.15
C ARG A 113 12.77 9.63 7.20
N LYS A 114 12.07 9.01 6.24
CA LYS A 114 10.61 8.87 6.23
C LYS A 114 10.25 7.57 5.50
N ARG A 115 9.90 6.54 6.30
CA ARG A 115 9.35 5.29 5.77
C ARG A 115 8.06 5.57 4.98
N ASN A 116 7.89 4.88 3.87
CA ASN A 116 6.74 4.92 2.98
C ASN A 116 6.71 3.64 2.15
N ASP A 117 5.55 3.27 1.65
CA ASP A 117 5.35 2.03 0.89
C ASP A 117 5.69 2.20 -0.58
N ASN A 118 5.40 3.38 -1.11
CA ASN A 118 5.57 3.73 -2.52
C ASN A 118 5.82 5.25 -2.67
N ALA A 119 6.63 5.64 -3.66
CA ALA A 119 6.85 7.06 -3.96
C ALA A 119 6.73 7.40 -5.45
N HIS A 120 6.07 8.50 -5.79
CA HIS A 120 5.95 8.98 -7.16
C HIS A 120 6.70 10.30 -7.35
N LEU A 121 7.46 10.42 -8.44
CA LEU A 121 8.09 11.67 -8.87
C LEU A 121 7.24 12.32 -9.96
N LEU A 122 6.84 13.58 -9.75
CA LEU A 122 6.19 14.43 -10.74
C LEU A 122 7.24 15.37 -11.35
N THR A 123 7.31 15.40 -12.68
CA THR A 123 8.26 16.23 -13.43
C THR A 123 7.62 16.85 -14.67
N ARG A 124 8.14 18.01 -15.10
CA ARG A 124 7.79 18.62 -16.40
C ARG A 124 8.83 18.37 -17.48
N ILE A 125 9.87 17.59 -17.19
CA ILE A 125 10.82 17.12 -18.20
C ILE A 125 10.09 16.20 -19.19
N GLU A 126 10.32 16.45 -20.47
CA GLU A 126 9.75 15.67 -21.55
C GLU A 126 10.54 14.37 -21.75
N PHE A 127 9.85 13.24 -21.61
CA PHE A 127 10.42 11.93 -21.89
C PHE A 127 10.43 11.61 -23.37
N ASN A 128 11.38 10.78 -23.78
CA ASN A 128 11.50 10.27 -25.14
C ASN A 128 10.26 9.46 -25.53
N GLY A 129 9.78 9.66 -26.76
CA GLY A 129 8.61 8.97 -27.28
C GLY A 129 7.30 9.52 -26.73
N ALA A 130 6.32 8.64 -26.51
CA ALA A 130 5.00 9.00 -26.01
C ALA A 130 4.83 8.76 -24.51
N THR A 131 5.90 8.43 -23.78
CA THR A 131 5.82 8.03 -22.37
C THR A 131 5.38 9.18 -21.47
N LEU A 132 4.26 9.00 -20.76
CA LEU A 132 3.76 9.94 -19.75
C LEU A 132 4.05 9.47 -18.32
N GLY A 133 4.30 8.18 -18.13
CA GLY A 133 4.61 7.60 -16.83
C GLY A 133 5.41 6.31 -17.01
N ILE A 134 6.15 5.93 -15.98
CA ILE A 134 6.83 4.64 -15.92
C ILE A 134 6.94 4.15 -14.48
N ALA A 135 6.79 2.84 -14.29
CA ALA A 135 7.01 2.14 -13.03
C ALA A 135 7.45 0.68 -13.27
N HIS A 136 8.04 0.07 -12.23
CA HIS A 136 8.35 -1.36 -12.26
C HIS A 136 7.12 -2.21 -11.91
N VAL A 137 6.94 -3.33 -12.59
CA VAL A 137 5.79 -4.22 -12.36
C VAL A 137 6.01 -5.11 -11.12
N GLY A 138 5.03 -5.13 -10.21
CA GLY A 138 4.98 -6.06 -9.07
C GLY A 138 6.02 -5.76 -7.99
N THR A 139 6.25 -4.49 -7.71
CA THR A 139 7.35 -4.01 -6.86
C THR A 139 6.89 -3.21 -5.65
N ILE A 140 5.59 -3.21 -5.30
CA ILE A 140 5.11 -2.58 -4.08
C ILE A 140 5.92 -3.09 -2.86
N CYS A 141 6.23 -2.21 -1.91
CA CYS A 141 7.12 -2.45 -0.77
C CYS A 141 8.63 -2.60 -1.07
N SER A 142 9.06 -2.75 -2.33
CA SER A 142 10.49 -2.79 -2.65
C SER A 142 11.17 -1.47 -2.27
N PRO A 143 12.28 -1.46 -1.52
CA PRO A 143 12.95 -0.22 -1.10
C PRO A 143 13.37 0.68 -2.27
N GLN A 144 13.88 0.07 -3.33
CA GLN A 144 14.34 0.77 -4.53
C GLN A 144 13.28 0.87 -5.61
N LYS A 145 12.51 -0.20 -5.83
CA LYS A 145 11.67 -0.33 -7.03
C LYS A 145 10.21 0.08 -6.84
N SER A 146 9.76 0.30 -5.60
CA SER A 146 8.40 0.81 -5.35
C SER A 146 8.32 2.31 -5.61
N VAL A 147 8.52 2.65 -6.88
CA VAL A 147 8.54 4.01 -7.38
C VAL A 147 7.88 4.11 -8.74
N ALA A 148 7.40 5.31 -9.05
CA ALA A 148 7.01 5.69 -10.40
C ALA A 148 7.51 7.10 -10.72
N VAL A 149 7.66 7.39 -12.00
CA VAL A 149 7.95 8.74 -12.50
C VAL A 149 6.86 9.12 -13.49
N ILE A 150 6.27 10.30 -13.31
CA ILE A 150 5.14 10.79 -14.09
C ILE A 150 5.49 12.16 -14.65
N ARG A 151 5.37 12.28 -15.96
CA ARG A 151 5.43 13.54 -16.68
C ARG A 151 4.10 14.27 -16.53
N GLU A 152 4.17 15.52 -16.10
CA GLU A 152 3.04 16.44 -16.17
C GLU A 152 2.91 17.00 -17.60
N GLU A 153 1.68 17.06 -18.10
CA GLU A 153 1.40 17.61 -19.43
C GLU A 153 1.70 19.13 -19.50
N GLN A 154 2.20 19.57 -20.65
CA GLN A 154 2.63 20.95 -20.86
C GLN A 154 1.54 21.92 -21.33
N ASN A 155 0.33 21.43 -21.65
CA ASN A 155 -0.73 22.28 -22.18
C ASN A 155 -1.34 23.18 -21.09
N ASN A 156 -1.37 24.47 -21.40
CA ASN A 156 -1.73 25.63 -20.56
C ASN A 156 -3.20 25.69 -20.07
N ASN A 157 -3.94 24.59 -20.15
CA ASN A 157 -5.25 24.53 -19.53
C ASN A 157 -5.06 23.91 -18.15
N ASP A 158 -5.16 24.74 -17.11
CA ASP A 158 -5.13 24.38 -15.68
C ASP A 158 -6.02 23.16 -15.32
N ASN A 159 -6.99 22.83 -16.17
CA ASN A 159 -7.95 21.76 -15.98
C ASN A 159 -7.58 20.49 -16.78
N LYS A 160 -6.83 19.56 -16.17
CA LYS A 160 -7.38 18.25 -15.72
C LYS A 160 -6.36 17.55 -14.79
N THR A 161 -6.27 17.97 -13.52
CA THR A 161 -5.58 17.24 -12.44
C THR A 161 -5.86 15.72 -12.48
N SER A 162 -7.09 15.35 -12.85
CA SER A 162 -7.55 13.98 -13.00
C SER A 162 -6.83 13.16 -14.08
N ILE A 163 -6.31 13.77 -15.16
CA ILE A 163 -5.53 13.04 -16.17
C ILE A 163 -4.21 12.58 -15.55
N VAL A 164 -3.49 13.49 -14.91
CA VAL A 164 -2.22 13.14 -14.23
C VAL A 164 -2.48 12.12 -13.12
N ALA A 165 -3.58 12.27 -12.37
CA ALA A 165 -3.97 11.27 -11.38
C ALA A 165 -4.30 9.90 -12.01
N SER A 166 -4.93 9.86 -13.19
CA SER A 166 -5.16 8.61 -13.94
C SER A 166 -3.84 7.95 -14.36
N ILE A 167 -2.84 8.73 -14.76
CA ILE A 167 -1.49 8.22 -15.08
C ILE A 167 -0.81 7.73 -13.81
N MET A 168 -0.89 8.46 -12.70
CA MET A 168 -0.41 7.99 -11.40
C MET A 168 -1.09 6.67 -10.99
N ALA A 169 -2.39 6.51 -11.23
CA ALA A 169 -3.09 5.25 -10.96
C ALA A 169 -2.62 4.12 -11.89
N HIS A 170 -2.33 4.42 -13.15
CA HIS A 170 -1.75 3.45 -14.07
C HIS A 170 -0.39 2.94 -13.56
N GLU A 171 0.51 3.85 -13.20
CA GLU A 171 1.85 3.50 -12.73
C GLU A 171 1.84 2.79 -11.37
N LEU A 172 1.00 3.24 -10.44
CA LEU A 172 0.82 2.54 -9.17
C LEU A 172 0.24 1.13 -9.42
N GLY A 173 -0.61 0.97 -10.44
CA GLY A 173 -1.15 -0.32 -10.89
C GLY A 173 -0.06 -1.28 -11.32
N HIS A 174 0.94 -0.81 -12.08
CA HIS A 174 2.13 -1.60 -12.40
C HIS A 174 2.84 -2.07 -11.13
N THR A 175 3.13 -1.19 -10.17
CA THR A 175 3.79 -1.60 -8.92
C THR A 175 3.00 -2.66 -8.13
N LEU A 176 1.68 -2.69 -8.28
CA LEU A 176 0.77 -3.70 -7.70
C LEU A 176 0.61 -4.96 -8.56
N GLY A 177 1.51 -5.18 -9.52
CA GLY A 177 1.59 -6.39 -10.33
C GLY A 177 0.62 -6.43 -11.52
N ILE A 178 -0.07 -5.32 -11.81
CA ILE A 178 -1.02 -5.23 -12.91
C ILE A 178 -0.28 -4.85 -14.19
N LYS A 179 -0.51 -5.57 -15.28
CA LYS A 179 0.05 -5.30 -16.61
C LYS A 179 -0.99 -4.62 -17.48
N HIS A 180 -0.55 -4.09 -18.63
CA HIS A 180 -1.46 -3.50 -19.60
C HIS A 180 -2.61 -4.43 -20.00
N ASP A 181 -3.77 -3.82 -20.21
CA ASP A 181 -4.96 -4.49 -20.71
C ASP A 181 -4.75 -4.99 -22.14
N ARG A 182 -5.30 -6.17 -22.42
CA ARG A 182 -5.36 -6.77 -23.75
C ARG A 182 -6.75 -6.53 -24.34
N ARG A 183 -6.93 -6.80 -25.64
CA ARG A 183 -8.23 -6.68 -26.32
C ARG A 183 -9.38 -7.45 -25.67
N SER A 184 -9.10 -8.50 -24.91
CA SER A 184 -10.11 -9.29 -24.19
C SER A 184 -10.53 -8.71 -22.84
N CYS A 185 -9.86 -7.65 -22.38
CA CYS A 185 -10.11 -7.00 -21.10
C CYS A 185 -11.12 -5.88 -21.28
N SER A 186 -12.06 -5.75 -20.34
CA SER A 186 -13.12 -4.75 -20.40
C SER A 186 -13.43 -4.15 -19.04
N CYS A 187 -13.92 -2.91 -19.07
CA CYS A 187 -14.52 -2.12 -17.99
C CYS A 187 -15.76 -1.40 -18.54
N ILE A 188 -16.55 -0.75 -17.70
CA ILE A 188 -17.84 -0.15 -18.11
C ILE A 188 -17.60 1.05 -19.03
N ALA A 189 -16.56 1.84 -18.74
CA ALA A 189 -16.18 3.01 -19.53
C ALA A 189 -15.52 2.70 -20.89
N GLU A 190 -15.42 1.42 -21.29
CA GLU A 190 -14.65 0.88 -22.44
C GLU A 190 -13.12 1.11 -22.37
N ARG A 191 -12.69 2.20 -21.74
CA ARG A 191 -11.29 2.57 -21.49
C ARG A 191 -10.99 2.39 -20.02
N CYS A 192 -9.97 1.59 -19.73
CA CYS A 192 -9.63 1.17 -18.38
C CYS A 192 -8.27 1.72 -17.98
N VAL A 193 -8.04 1.86 -16.67
CA VAL A 193 -6.84 2.51 -16.11
C VAL A 193 -5.55 1.92 -16.70
N MET A 194 -5.51 0.60 -16.94
CA MET A 194 -4.35 -0.11 -17.45
C MET A 194 -4.31 -0.22 -18.99
N SER A 195 -5.07 0.59 -19.72
CA SER A 195 -4.93 0.66 -21.18
C SER A 195 -3.51 1.09 -21.57
N PRO A 196 -2.88 0.45 -22.57
CA PRO A 196 -1.57 0.88 -23.09
C PRO A 196 -1.66 2.16 -23.96
N GLU A 197 -2.88 2.63 -24.28
CA GLU A 197 -3.11 3.82 -25.08
C GLU A 197 -3.30 5.06 -24.20
N ILE A 198 -2.83 6.20 -24.70
CA ILE A 198 -2.96 7.50 -24.04
C ILE A 198 -4.25 8.19 -24.50
N TYR A 199 -5.01 8.75 -23.57
CA TYR A 199 -6.26 9.45 -23.84
C TYR A 199 -6.28 10.83 -23.20
N ASN A 200 -6.99 11.78 -23.84
CA ASN A 200 -7.16 13.15 -23.36
C ASN A 200 -8.33 13.31 -22.36
N GLU A 201 -8.83 12.19 -21.83
CA GLU A 201 -9.90 12.12 -20.84
C GLU A 201 -9.46 11.22 -19.68
N PRO A 202 -9.80 11.58 -18.43
CA PRO A 202 -9.38 10.80 -17.27
C PRO A 202 -10.12 9.47 -17.21
N ILE A 203 -9.40 8.41 -16.82
CA ILE A 203 -9.93 7.05 -16.69
C ILE A 203 -9.91 6.65 -15.22
N TYR A 204 -11.03 6.09 -14.74
CA TYR A 204 -11.20 5.81 -13.32
C TYR A 204 -11.46 4.35 -12.97
N GLU A 205 -11.65 3.48 -13.97
CA GLU A 205 -12.05 2.09 -13.75
C GLU A 205 -10.95 1.10 -14.16
N PHE A 206 -10.64 0.17 -13.26
CA PHE A 206 -9.84 -1.00 -13.61
C PHE A 206 -10.66 -2.02 -14.40
N SER A 207 -10.02 -2.68 -15.36
CA SER A 207 -10.65 -3.79 -16.09
C SER A 207 -10.82 -5.03 -15.23
N SER A 208 -11.66 -5.97 -15.69
CA SER A 208 -11.76 -7.30 -15.09
C SER A 208 -10.41 -8.05 -15.05
N CYS A 209 -9.58 -7.88 -16.08
CA CYS A 209 -8.22 -8.44 -16.12
C CYS A 209 -7.33 -7.83 -15.03
N SER A 210 -7.40 -6.50 -14.86
CA SER A 210 -6.63 -5.78 -13.86
C SER A 210 -6.95 -6.27 -12.44
N VAL A 211 -8.24 -6.42 -12.12
CA VAL A 211 -8.71 -6.98 -10.84
C VAL A 211 -8.16 -8.39 -10.62
N GLN A 212 -8.18 -9.24 -11.64
CA GLN A 212 -7.67 -10.61 -11.53
C GLN A 212 -6.16 -10.65 -11.33
N GLN A 213 -5.40 -9.83 -12.05
CA GLN A 213 -3.94 -9.77 -11.92
C GLN A 213 -3.51 -9.24 -10.55
N TYR A 214 -4.18 -8.19 -10.05
CA TYR A 214 -3.97 -7.68 -8.69
C TYR A 214 -4.20 -8.78 -7.64
N ARG A 215 -5.29 -9.55 -7.77
CA ARG A 215 -5.56 -10.68 -6.86
C ARG A 215 -4.48 -11.75 -6.92
N THR A 216 -4.04 -12.12 -8.13
CA THR A 216 -2.95 -13.10 -8.31
C THR A 216 -1.65 -12.59 -7.70
N TYR A 217 -1.32 -11.31 -7.89
CA TYR A 217 -0.13 -10.69 -7.30
C TYR A 217 -0.18 -10.72 -5.77
N LEU A 218 -1.28 -10.28 -5.17
CA LEU A 218 -1.49 -10.35 -3.72
C LEU A 218 -1.43 -11.77 -3.18
N HIS A 219 -1.91 -12.76 -3.94
CA HIS A 219 -1.83 -14.17 -3.56
C HIS A 219 -0.39 -14.68 -3.50
N GLY A 220 0.39 -14.38 -4.54
CA GLY A 220 1.75 -14.89 -4.73
C GLY A 220 2.75 -14.17 -3.84
N GLU A 221 2.74 -12.84 -3.85
CA GLU A 221 3.79 -12.02 -3.23
C GLU A 221 3.47 -11.60 -1.80
N ARG A 222 2.18 -11.50 -1.44
CA ARG A 222 1.70 -11.08 -0.11
C ARG A 222 2.49 -9.89 0.48
N PRO A 223 2.54 -8.73 -0.20
CA PRO A 223 3.26 -7.57 0.30
C PRO A 223 2.77 -7.16 1.70
N GLN A 224 3.69 -7.12 2.67
CA GLN A 224 3.36 -6.87 4.08
C GLN A 224 3.23 -5.38 4.40
N CYS A 225 3.97 -4.50 3.73
CA CYS A 225 3.96 -3.05 4.01
C CYS A 225 2.59 -2.40 3.79
N ILE A 226 1.74 -2.99 2.95
CA ILE A 226 0.41 -2.44 2.65
C ILE A 226 -0.68 -2.92 3.62
N LEU A 227 -0.31 -3.56 4.74
CA LEU A 227 -1.24 -4.09 5.74
C LEU A 227 -1.45 -3.13 6.92
N ASN A 228 -0.44 -2.35 7.29
CA ASN A 228 -0.56 -1.40 8.39
C ASN A 228 -1.42 -0.20 7.96
N LYS A 229 -2.37 0.17 8.80
CA LYS A 229 -3.11 1.42 8.64
C LYS A 229 -2.21 2.58 9.08
N PRO A 230 -2.05 3.64 8.28
CA PRO A 230 -1.29 4.82 8.68
C PRO A 230 -1.97 5.51 9.87
N LEU A 231 -1.16 6.12 10.74
CA LEU A 231 -1.68 6.96 11.82
C LEU A 231 -2.28 8.23 11.22
N SER A 232 -3.35 8.75 11.82
CA SER A 232 -3.99 10.00 11.39
C SER A 232 -3.03 11.18 11.38
N THR A 233 -2.02 11.18 12.28
CA THR A 233 -0.98 12.20 12.37
C THR A 233 0.08 12.10 11.28
N ASP A 234 0.18 10.98 10.57
CA ASP A 234 1.11 10.83 9.46
C ASP A 234 0.52 11.35 8.14
N ILE A 235 -0.80 11.46 8.04
CA ILE A 235 -1.51 11.93 6.85
C ILE A 235 -1.37 13.45 6.74
N ILE A 236 -0.82 13.92 5.62
CA ILE A 236 -0.53 15.35 5.39
C ILE A 236 -1.58 16.06 4.54
N THR A 237 -2.59 15.33 4.03
CA THR A 237 -3.73 15.94 3.36
C THR A 237 -4.66 16.61 4.36
N PRO A 238 -5.38 17.67 3.97
CA PRO A 238 -6.44 18.22 4.79
C PRO A 238 -7.46 17.13 5.18
N PRO A 239 -7.97 17.12 6.42
CA PRO A 239 -9.00 16.17 6.84
C PRO A 239 -10.23 16.20 5.92
N VAL A 240 -10.71 15.03 5.48
CA VAL A 240 -11.91 14.91 4.63
C VAL A 240 -12.83 13.83 5.14
N CYS A 241 -13.90 14.23 5.81
CA CYS A 241 -14.92 13.30 6.26
C CYS A 241 -15.60 12.57 5.09
N GLY A 242 -15.57 11.24 5.14
CA GLY A 242 -16.09 10.32 4.14
C GLY A 242 -15.05 9.78 3.17
N ASN A 243 -13.75 9.96 3.44
CA ASN A 243 -12.65 9.45 2.62
C ASN A 243 -12.14 8.06 3.07
N PHE A 244 -12.78 7.45 4.08
CA PHE A 244 -12.45 6.15 4.71
C PHE A 244 -11.16 6.13 5.55
N PHE A 245 -10.51 7.27 5.75
CA PHE A 245 -9.44 7.46 6.72
C PHE A 245 -9.98 8.22 7.93
N VAL A 246 -9.51 7.85 9.13
CA VAL A 246 -9.83 8.66 10.31
C VAL A 246 -8.78 9.75 10.37
N ASP A 247 -9.14 10.96 9.94
CA ASP A 247 -8.24 12.11 9.93
C ASP A 247 -8.17 12.80 11.30
N VAL A 248 -7.23 13.73 11.48
CA VAL A 248 -7.13 14.54 12.71
C VAL A 248 -8.43 15.33 12.91
N GLY A 249 -9.10 15.09 14.04
CA GLY A 249 -10.37 15.73 14.39
C GLY A 249 -11.60 14.84 14.21
N GLU A 250 -11.45 13.69 13.54
CA GLU A 250 -12.49 12.68 13.34
C GLU A 250 -12.39 11.57 14.39
N GLU A 251 -13.51 10.91 14.67
CA GLU A 251 -13.56 9.74 15.57
C GLU A 251 -13.79 8.43 14.81
N CYS A 252 -14.33 8.52 13.60
CA CYS A 252 -14.59 7.42 12.70
C CYS A 252 -14.80 7.95 11.28
N ASP A 253 -14.51 7.12 10.28
CA ASP A 253 -14.84 7.40 8.88
C ASP A 253 -15.21 6.09 8.18
N CYS A 254 -16.46 6.01 7.74
CA CYS A 254 -17.03 4.86 7.05
C CYS A 254 -17.39 5.17 5.59
N GLY A 255 -16.90 6.27 5.04
CA GLY A 255 -17.25 6.78 3.71
C GLY A 255 -18.45 7.71 3.72
N SER A 256 -18.98 7.98 2.53
CA SER A 256 -20.18 8.79 2.34
C SER A 256 -21.40 8.18 3.05
N PRO A 257 -22.46 8.97 3.37
CA PRO A 257 -23.69 8.45 3.94
C PRO A 257 -24.35 7.32 3.13
N GLN A 258 -24.15 7.30 1.80
CA GLN A 258 -24.66 6.26 0.91
C GLN A 258 -23.84 4.96 0.99
N ASP A 259 -22.53 5.08 1.22
CA ASP A 259 -21.60 3.96 1.25
C ASP A 259 -21.41 3.37 2.66
N CYS A 260 -21.68 4.16 3.70
CA CYS A 260 -21.40 3.80 5.07
C CYS A 260 -22.26 2.62 5.56
N GLN A 261 -21.59 1.50 5.82
CA GLN A 261 -22.20 0.31 6.40
C GLN A 261 -22.06 0.24 7.93
N SER A 262 -21.38 1.23 8.54
CA SER A 262 -21.14 1.21 9.98
C SER A 262 -22.38 1.60 10.79
N ALA A 263 -22.75 0.73 11.72
CA ALA A 263 -23.72 1.06 12.76
C ALA A 263 -23.14 2.07 13.78
N CYS A 264 -21.83 2.13 13.95
CA CYS A 264 -21.15 2.88 15.02
C CYS A 264 -20.79 4.33 14.62
N CYS A 265 -20.65 4.60 13.32
CA CYS A 265 -20.21 5.90 12.81
C CYS A 265 -21.36 6.72 12.21
N ASN A 266 -21.37 8.02 12.49
CA ASN A 266 -22.17 8.99 11.77
C ASN A 266 -21.37 9.56 10.58
N ALA A 267 -21.62 8.99 9.39
CA ALA A 267 -20.96 9.33 8.13
C ALA A 267 -21.05 10.81 7.71
N THR A 268 -22.03 11.57 8.21
CA THR A 268 -22.15 13.00 7.88
C THR A 268 -21.19 13.86 8.71
N THR A 269 -20.78 13.38 9.87
CA THR A 269 -20.01 14.17 10.85
C THR A 269 -18.65 13.56 11.19
N CYS A 270 -18.40 12.32 10.77
CA CYS A 270 -17.22 11.53 11.16
C CYS A 270 -17.03 11.46 12.69
N LYS A 271 -18.17 11.32 13.38
CA LYS A 271 -18.27 11.17 14.84
C LYS A 271 -18.94 9.86 15.20
N LEU A 272 -18.54 9.30 16.33
CA LEU A 272 -19.18 8.10 16.86
C LEU A 272 -20.65 8.41 17.20
N LYS A 273 -21.54 7.46 16.92
CA LYS A 273 -22.94 7.55 17.34
C LYS A 273 -23.03 7.43 18.86
N HIS A 274 -24.13 7.94 19.42
CA HIS A 274 -24.39 7.90 20.86
C HIS A 274 -24.18 6.47 21.41
N GLU A 275 -23.37 6.35 22.47
CA GLU A 275 -22.93 5.10 23.13
C GLU A 275 -21.83 4.28 22.44
N ALA A 276 -21.43 4.59 21.20
CA ALA A 276 -20.29 3.91 20.59
C ALA A 276 -18.98 4.36 21.24
N GLN A 277 -18.11 3.39 21.55
CA GLN A 277 -16.74 3.64 22.03
C GLN A 277 -15.71 3.50 20.91
N CYS A 278 -16.07 2.81 19.83
CA CYS A 278 -15.22 2.56 18.68
C CYS A 278 -16.09 2.28 17.44
N ASP A 279 -15.46 2.38 16.28
CA ASP A 279 -16.07 2.08 14.97
C ASP A 279 -15.34 0.96 14.23
N SER A 280 -14.01 1.04 14.20
CA SER A 280 -13.12 0.09 13.53
C SER A 280 -11.94 -0.28 14.44
N GLY A 281 -11.10 -1.22 14.00
CA GLY A 281 -9.96 -1.76 14.76
C GLY A 281 -10.21 -3.19 15.26
N GLU A 282 -9.15 -3.99 15.39
CA GLU A 282 -9.22 -5.41 15.77
C GLU A 282 -9.73 -5.60 17.22
N CYS A 283 -9.64 -4.57 18.05
CA CYS A 283 -10.18 -4.53 19.40
C CYS A 283 -11.55 -3.84 19.50
N CYS A 284 -12.21 -3.57 18.37
CA CYS A 284 -13.60 -3.11 18.35
C CYS A 284 -14.57 -4.25 18.05
N LYS A 285 -15.64 -4.38 18.84
CA LYS A 285 -16.73 -5.34 18.59
C LYS A 285 -18.05 -4.71 18.98
N ASN A 286 -19.01 -4.68 18.04
CA ASN A 286 -20.35 -4.10 18.26
C ASN A 286 -20.29 -2.68 18.87
N CYS A 287 -19.44 -1.83 18.31
CA CYS A 287 -19.22 -0.45 18.77
C CYS A 287 -18.65 -0.30 20.20
N LYS A 288 -18.11 -1.37 20.79
CA LYS A 288 -17.50 -1.37 22.13
C LYS A 288 -16.10 -1.94 22.07
N PHE A 289 -15.24 -1.51 22.99
CA PHE A 289 -13.92 -2.12 23.14
C PHE A 289 -14.07 -3.58 23.58
N LYS A 290 -13.31 -4.48 22.96
CA LYS A 290 -13.13 -5.86 23.43
C LYS A 290 -12.52 -5.84 24.83
N LYS A 291 -12.77 -6.88 25.63
CA LYS A 291 -12.27 -6.94 27.01
C LYS A 291 -10.74 -7.00 27.04
N ALA A 292 -10.16 -6.48 28.12
CA ALA A 292 -8.74 -6.61 28.39
C ALA A 292 -8.34 -8.10 28.38
N GLY A 293 -7.29 -8.45 27.63
CA GLY A 293 -6.82 -9.83 27.50
C GLY A 293 -7.50 -10.64 26.38
N GLU A 294 -8.43 -10.08 25.60
CA GLU A 294 -8.90 -10.74 24.37
C GLU A 294 -7.84 -10.65 23.26
N ILE A 295 -7.56 -11.76 22.58
CA ILE A 295 -6.59 -11.80 21.47
C ILE A 295 -7.11 -10.94 20.30
N CYS A 296 -6.27 -10.03 19.81
CA CYS A 296 -6.53 -9.25 18.60
C CYS A 296 -5.66 -9.68 17.41
N ARG A 297 -4.42 -10.11 17.65
CA ARG A 297 -3.55 -10.73 16.66
C ARG A 297 -3.02 -12.05 17.19
N THR A 298 -3.14 -13.08 16.36
CA THR A 298 -2.69 -14.44 16.65
C THR A 298 -1.23 -14.59 16.25
N ILE A 299 -0.54 -15.56 16.86
CA ILE A 299 0.82 -15.96 16.47
C ILE A 299 0.83 -16.45 15.02
N ASN A 300 1.73 -15.91 14.19
CA ASN A 300 1.94 -16.38 12.82
C ASN A 300 2.88 -17.58 12.74
N ASP A 301 4.01 -17.55 13.47
CA ASP A 301 5.02 -18.61 13.49
C ASP A 301 5.80 -18.64 14.82
N ASP A 302 6.81 -19.53 14.91
CA ASP A 302 7.65 -19.72 16.10
C ASP A 302 8.38 -18.44 16.57
N CYS A 303 8.51 -17.45 15.69
CA CYS A 303 9.22 -16.19 15.92
C CYS A 303 8.30 -15.00 16.18
N ASP A 304 7.02 -15.24 16.39
CA ASP A 304 5.98 -14.24 16.60
C ASP A 304 5.29 -14.42 17.97
N LEU A 305 4.75 -13.34 18.55
CA LEU A 305 3.98 -13.38 19.80
C LEU A 305 2.52 -12.96 19.55
N PRO A 306 1.56 -13.34 20.41
CA PRO A 306 0.18 -12.85 20.28
C PRO A 306 0.00 -11.49 20.96
N GLU A 307 -0.88 -10.65 20.41
CA GLU A 307 -1.30 -9.38 21.01
C GLU A 307 -2.72 -9.46 21.53
N PHE A 308 -2.93 -8.72 22.61
CA PHE A 308 -4.16 -8.70 23.37
C PHE A 308 -4.70 -7.28 23.49
N CYS A 309 -6.02 -7.17 23.39
CA CYS A 309 -6.72 -5.92 23.61
C CYS A 309 -6.51 -5.41 25.04
N THR A 310 -6.40 -4.10 25.18
CA THR A 310 -6.21 -3.43 26.48
C THR A 310 -7.52 -3.24 27.25
N GLY A 311 -8.67 -3.37 26.59
CA GLY A 311 -9.98 -3.02 27.16
C GLY A 311 -10.33 -1.53 27.08
N GLN A 312 -9.40 -0.70 26.61
CA GLN A 312 -9.53 0.77 26.63
C GLN A 312 -9.26 1.41 25.26
N SER A 313 -8.90 0.61 24.27
CA SER A 313 -8.62 1.03 22.89
C SER A 313 -9.26 0.07 21.90
N ALA A 314 -9.59 0.60 20.72
CA ALA A 314 -10.06 -0.17 19.58
C ALA A 314 -8.92 -0.77 18.75
N GLU A 315 -7.72 -0.18 18.86
CA GLU A 315 -6.53 -0.62 18.14
C GLU A 315 -5.87 -1.80 18.85
N CYS A 316 -5.41 -2.78 18.09
CA CYS A 316 -4.53 -3.82 18.61
C CYS A 316 -3.16 -3.18 18.94
N PRO A 317 -2.51 -3.55 20.05
CA PRO A 317 -1.15 -3.11 20.32
C PRO A 317 -0.20 -3.45 19.17
N THR A 318 0.93 -2.73 19.10
CA THR A 318 1.98 -2.97 18.11
C THR A 318 2.50 -4.40 18.18
N ASP A 319 2.75 -4.98 17.01
CA ASP A 319 3.32 -6.31 16.82
C ASP A 319 4.60 -6.50 17.65
N SER A 320 4.57 -7.51 18.50
CA SER A 320 5.66 -7.92 19.37
C SER A 320 6.26 -9.22 18.82
N LEU A 321 7.55 -9.18 18.52
CA LEU A 321 8.27 -10.31 17.96
C LEU A 321 8.93 -11.13 19.07
N GLN A 322 9.14 -12.42 18.79
CA GLN A 322 9.94 -13.26 19.66
C GLN A 322 11.39 -12.77 19.70
N ARG A 323 12.06 -12.96 20.84
CA ARG A 323 13.45 -12.52 21.00
C ARG A 323 14.37 -13.15 19.95
N ASN A 324 15.28 -12.34 19.40
CA ASN A 324 16.33 -12.84 18.53
C ASN A 324 17.15 -13.93 19.24
N GLY A 325 17.44 -15.02 18.54
CA GLY A 325 18.11 -16.19 19.10
C GLY A 325 17.18 -17.25 19.72
N HIS A 326 15.85 -17.07 19.68
CA HIS A 326 14.94 -18.16 20.05
C HIS A 326 14.99 -19.29 19.01
N PRO A 327 15.11 -20.57 19.40
CA PRO A 327 15.11 -21.66 18.43
C PRO A 327 13.77 -21.77 17.69
N CYS A 328 13.80 -22.01 16.38
CA CYS A 328 12.62 -22.07 15.53
C CYS A 328 12.73 -23.20 14.49
N GLN A 329 11.60 -23.57 13.86
CA GLN A 329 11.51 -24.63 12.85
C GLN A 329 12.14 -25.95 13.34
N ASN A 330 11.75 -26.41 14.53
CA ASN A 330 12.30 -27.61 15.17
C ASN A 330 13.83 -27.56 15.37
N ASN A 331 14.36 -26.43 15.87
CA ASN A 331 15.79 -26.17 16.07
C ASN A 331 16.63 -26.18 14.78
N GLN A 332 16.02 -25.94 13.61
CA GLN A 332 16.77 -25.79 12.35
C GLN A 332 17.35 -24.38 12.17
N GLY A 333 16.84 -23.40 12.93
CA GLY A 333 17.32 -22.03 12.91
C GLY A 333 17.04 -21.30 14.22
N TYR A 334 17.32 -20.01 14.20
CA TYR A 334 17.06 -19.10 15.31
C TYR A 334 16.33 -17.87 14.80
N CYS A 335 15.34 -17.40 15.57
CA CYS A 335 14.57 -16.22 15.24
C CYS A 335 15.46 -15.00 15.07
N TYR A 336 15.18 -14.21 14.05
CA TYR A 336 15.81 -12.95 13.78
C TYR A 336 14.78 -11.98 13.18
N ASN A 337 14.42 -10.95 13.95
CA ASN A 337 13.45 -9.93 13.58
C ASN A 337 12.12 -10.51 13.09
N GLY A 338 11.58 -11.50 13.81
CA GLY A 338 10.28 -12.10 13.51
C GLY A 338 10.32 -13.22 12.47
N GLU A 339 11.45 -13.44 11.80
CA GLU A 339 11.61 -14.54 10.84
C GLU A 339 12.50 -15.66 11.41
N CYS A 340 12.37 -16.87 10.85
CA CYS A 340 13.26 -18.00 11.11
C CYS A 340 14.18 -18.25 9.90
N PRO A 341 15.29 -17.51 9.74
CA PRO A 341 16.20 -17.68 8.61
C PRO A 341 16.93 -19.02 8.70
N ILE A 342 16.75 -19.89 7.70
CA ILE A 342 17.48 -21.14 7.54
C ILE A 342 18.12 -21.22 6.14
N MET A 343 19.34 -21.76 6.05
CA MET A 343 20.09 -21.85 4.78
C MET A 343 19.31 -22.60 3.69
N THR A 344 18.58 -23.66 4.06
CA THR A 344 17.73 -24.40 3.11
C THR A 344 16.70 -23.50 2.43
N ASN A 345 15.99 -22.68 3.20
CA ASN A 345 14.97 -21.77 2.66
C ASN A 345 15.60 -20.66 1.81
N GLN A 346 16.80 -20.20 2.18
CA GLN A 346 17.55 -19.24 1.35
C GLN A 346 17.96 -19.85 0.00
N CYS A 347 18.47 -21.08 -0.02
CA CYS A 347 18.79 -21.80 -1.25
C CYS A 347 17.54 -22.01 -2.14
N ILE A 348 16.42 -22.40 -1.54
CA ILE A 348 15.14 -22.56 -2.25
C ILE A 348 14.65 -21.21 -2.79
N GLY A 349 14.75 -20.14 -2.01
CA GLY A 349 14.35 -18.80 -2.42
C GLY A 349 15.19 -18.26 -3.58
N LEU A 350 16.48 -18.61 -3.64
CA LEU A 350 17.40 -18.15 -4.69
C LEU A 350 17.38 -19.03 -5.95
N MET A 351 17.29 -20.35 -5.81
CA MET A 351 17.50 -21.31 -6.90
C MET A 351 16.27 -22.19 -7.21
N GLY A 352 15.20 -22.06 -6.44
CA GLY A 352 13.94 -22.78 -6.62
C GLY A 352 13.82 -24.09 -5.83
N PRO A 353 12.67 -24.77 -5.95
CA PRO A 353 12.37 -25.98 -5.19
C PRO A 353 13.34 -27.13 -5.49
N GLY A 354 13.66 -27.93 -4.47
CA GLY A 354 14.48 -29.15 -4.60
C GLY A 354 15.99 -28.96 -4.42
N VAL A 355 16.44 -27.71 -4.27
CA VAL A 355 17.84 -27.35 -3.99
C VAL A 355 18.17 -27.60 -2.52
N LYS A 356 19.40 -28.04 -2.24
CA LYS A 356 19.93 -28.29 -0.89
C LYS A 356 21.13 -27.41 -0.60
N VAL A 357 21.40 -27.21 0.70
CA VAL A 357 22.64 -26.59 1.19
C VAL A 357 23.83 -27.45 0.75
N SER A 358 24.93 -26.80 0.36
CA SER A 358 26.17 -27.50 -0.03
C SER A 358 26.83 -28.17 1.20
N PRO A 359 27.64 -29.23 1.01
CA PRO A 359 28.46 -29.79 2.09
C PRO A 359 29.46 -28.76 2.64
N ASP A 360 29.82 -28.94 3.92
CA ASP A 360 30.80 -28.12 4.64
C ASP A 360 32.23 -28.18 4.06
#